data_AF-A0A4R9AB00-F1
#
_entry.id   AF-A0A4R9AB00-F1
#
_cell.length_a   1.000
_cell.length_b   1.000
_cell.length_c   1.000
_cell.angle_alpha   90.00
_cell.angle_beta   90.00
_cell.angle_gamma   90.00
#
_symmetry.space_group_name_H-M   'P 1'
#
loop_
_entity.id
_entity.type
_entity.pdbx_description
1 polymer ?
#
loop_
_entity_poly.entity_id
_entity_poly.type
_entity_poly.pdbx_seq_one_letter_code
_entity_poly.pdbx_strand_id
1 'polypeptide(L)'
;MQSLTNFVDWLFGADAQPVIFSAVVFICAIIVGSVLAAWISRGTVRSVLAQRDHETKAAAIGTLIDAATEASVWNSLTPAEQVLSDRAVGQADIQLRLLPVKSSGIAANWAANQLAELKRTSATFGYQLEPALIEFRDRLIDWQNKPNRARKVFQADLDRWKLQSSSSDKAVLAEQDAWVAQQHHDKYTAPVAAPEFTPLAPTPARQLPSTYPANPSNPSTETQQLLDDVNALEVRGSEPLTRP
;
A
#
# COMPACT_ATOMS: atom_id res chain seq x y z
N MET A 1 19.35 24.50 -71.69
CA MET A 1 17.94 24.92 -71.94
C MET A 1 17.22 23.96 -72.89
N GLN A 2 17.83 23.53 -73.99
CA GLN A 2 17.23 22.56 -74.94
C GLN A 2 16.78 21.23 -74.32
N SER A 3 17.49 20.70 -73.31
CA SER A 3 17.09 19.47 -72.61
C SER A 3 15.78 19.60 -71.84
N LEU A 4 15.51 20.78 -71.27
CA LEU A 4 14.27 21.05 -70.55
C LEU A 4 13.10 21.14 -71.54
N THR A 5 13.30 21.85 -72.65
CA THR A 5 12.28 22.00 -73.71
C THR A 5 11.94 20.65 -74.33
N ASN A 6 12.95 19.84 -74.69
CA ASN A 6 12.77 18.50 -75.24
C ASN A 6 12.06 17.54 -74.26
N PHE A 7 12.32 17.68 -72.96
CA PHE A 7 11.62 16.91 -71.93
C PHE A 7 10.14 17.31 -71.83
N VAL A 8 9.86 18.61 -71.83
CA VAL A 8 8.49 19.14 -71.78
C VAL A 8 7.71 18.71 -73.03
N ASP A 9 8.31 18.80 -74.21
CA ASP A 9 7.67 18.39 -75.47
C ASP A 9 7.39 16.88 -75.50
N TRP A 10 8.31 16.06 -74.98
CA TRP A 10 8.07 14.62 -74.82
C TRP A 10 6.95 14.33 -73.81
N LEU A 11 6.94 15.01 -72.67
CA LEU A 11 5.96 14.79 -71.60
C LEU A 11 4.51 15.07 -72.05
N PHE A 12 4.33 16.04 -72.95
CA PHE A 12 3.02 16.36 -73.53
C PHE A 12 2.78 15.70 -74.90
N GLY A 13 3.74 14.93 -75.42
CA GLY A 13 3.61 14.18 -76.67
C GLY A 13 2.72 12.95 -76.52
N ALA A 14 1.95 12.63 -77.57
CA ALA A 14 1.02 11.50 -77.58
C ALA A 14 1.69 10.13 -77.31
N ASP A 15 2.97 9.99 -77.70
CA ASP A 15 3.75 8.76 -77.50
C ASP A 15 4.13 8.50 -76.03
N ALA A 16 4.16 9.52 -75.18
CA ALA A 16 4.50 9.39 -73.75
C ALA A 16 3.30 9.02 -72.87
N GLN A 17 2.07 9.15 -73.39
CA GLN A 17 0.83 8.88 -72.65
C GLN A 17 0.77 7.51 -71.95
N PRO A 18 1.14 6.36 -72.59
CA PRO A 18 1.12 5.07 -71.89
C PRO A 18 2.16 4.96 -70.77
N VAL A 19 3.33 5.57 -70.95
CA VAL A 19 4.40 5.59 -69.93
C VAL A 19 3.94 6.42 -68.73
N ILE A 20 3.39 7.62 -68.96
CA ILE A 20 2.86 8.49 -67.90
C ILE A 20 1.72 7.80 -67.15
N PHE A 21 0.78 7.16 -67.86
CA PHE A 21 -0.30 6.42 -67.23
C PHE A 21 0.21 5.31 -66.31
N SER A 22 1.17 4.50 -66.78
CA SER A 22 1.75 3.43 -65.96
C SER A 22 2.49 3.97 -64.72
N ALA A 23 3.22 5.09 -64.86
CA ALA A 23 3.89 5.76 -63.76
C ALA A 23 2.89 6.29 -62.72
N VAL A 24 1.80 6.92 -63.16
CA VAL A 24 0.72 7.40 -62.27
C VAL A 24 0.07 6.25 -61.53
N VAL A 25 -0.27 5.16 -62.24
CA VAL A 25 -0.86 3.96 -61.61
C VAL A 25 0.09 3.37 -60.57
N PHE A 26 1.40 3.31 -60.84
CA PHE A 26 2.39 2.81 -59.90
C PHE A 26 2.48 3.69 -58.64
N ILE A 27 2.49 5.02 -58.81
CA ILE A 27 2.47 5.96 -57.68
C ILE A 27 1.19 5.79 -56.87
N CYS A 28 0.02 5.70 -57.51
CA CYS A 28 -1.25 5.45 -56.82
C CYS A 28 -1.23 4.11 -56.06
N ALA A 29 -0.68 3.05 -56.65
CA ALA A 29 -0.54 1.75 -56.01
C ALA A 29 0.35 1.82 -54.76
N ILE A 30 1.48 2.54 -54.83
CA ILE A 30 2.35 2.77 -53.67
C ILE A 30 1.62 3.54 -52.58
N ILE A 31 0.90 4.62 -52.93
CA ILE A 31 0.15 5.42 -51.95
C ILE A 31 -0.90 4.57 -51.26
N VAL A 32 -1.73 3.86 -52.03
CA VAL A 32 -2.79 3.00 -51.50
C VAL A 32 -2.20 1.88 -50.64
N GLY A 33 -1.14 1.22 -51.10
CA GLY A 33 -0.43 0.18 -50.35
C GLY A 33 0.13 0.71 -49.03
N SER A 34 0.73 1.91 -49.04
CA SER A 34 1.28 2.55 -47.85
C SER A 34 0.18 2.93 -46.84
N VAL A 35 -0.96 3.42 -47.31
CA VAL A 35 -2.11 3.77 -46.45
C VAL A 35 -2.70 2.53 -45.80
N LEU A 36 -2.89 1.45 -46.57
CA LEU A 36 -3.37 0.16 -46.06
C LEU A 36 -2.42 -0.42 -45.02
N ALA A 37 -1.12 -0.43 -45.30
CA ALA A 37 -0.10 -0.90 -44.37
C ALA A 37 -0.11 -0.08 -43.06
N ALA A 38 -0.22 1.25 -43.16
CA ALA A 38 -0.29 2.12 -41.99
C ALA A 38 -1.54 1.86 -41.13
N TRP A 39 -2.69 1.59 -41.76
CA TRP A 39 -3.94 1.28 -41.05
C TRP A 39 -3.85 -0.04 -40.28
N ILE A 40 -3.33 -1.10 -40.91
CA ILE A 40 -3.15 -2.40 -40.26
C ILE A 40 -2.16 -2.28 -39.10
N SER A 41 -1.01 -1.66 -39.34
CA SER A 41 0.03 -1.43 -38.32
C SER A 41 -0.53 -0.70 -37.10
N ARG A 42 -1.30 0.37 -37.32
CA ARG A 42 -1.92 1.15 -36.23
C ARG A 42 -2.91 0.31 -35.42
N GLY A 43 -3.66 -0.58 -36.06
CA GLY A 43 -4.55 -1.52 -35.39
C GLY A 43 -3.79 -2.46 -34.46
N THR A 44 -2.75 -3.11 -34.97
CA THR A 44 -1.93 -4.06 -34.21
C THR A 44 -1.20 -3.40 -33.05
N VAL A 45 -0.61 -2.22 -33.24
CA VAL A 45 0.07 -1.50 -32.15
C VAL A 45 -0.90 -1.17 -31.02
N ARG A 46 -2.13 -0.74 -31.36
CA ARG A 46 -3.15 -0.42 -30.37
C ARG A 46 -3.65 -1.67 -29.63
N SER A 47 -3.82 -2.79 -30.32
CA SER A 47 -4.24 -4.04 -29.68
C SER A 47 -3.18 -4.60 -28.75
N VAL A 48 -1.90 -4.55 -29.16
CA VAL A 48 -0.77 -4.99 -28.33
C VAL A 48 -0.66 -4.12 -27.07
N LEU A 49 -0.82 -2.80 -27.21
CA LEU A 49 -0.79 -1.91 -26.05
C LEU A 49 -1.96 -2.17 -25.09
N ALA A 50 -3.17 -2.35 -25.61
CA ALA A 50 -4.34 -2.68 -24.79
C ALA A 50 -4.19 -4.03 -24.07
N GLN A 51 -3.59 -5.02 -24.74
CA GLN A 51 -3.30 -6.32 -24.14
C GLN A 51 -2.26 -6.19 -23.01
N ARG A 52 -1.18 -5.42 -23.22
CA ARG A 52 -0.16 -5.17 -22.18
C ARG A 52 -0.71 -4.44 -20.97
N ASP A 53 -1.58 -3.46 -21.19
CA ASP A 53 -2.27 -2.75 -20.12
C ASP A 53 -3.16 -3.70 -19.29
N HIS A 54 -3.82 -4.66 -19.93
CA HIS A 54 -4.64 -5.65 -19.25
C HIS A 54 -3.77 -6.64 -18.45
N GLU A 55 -2.69 -7.15 -19.06
CA GLU A 55 -1.73 -8.06 -18.44
C GLU A 55 -1.06 -7.43 -17.20
N THR A 56 -0.63 -6.16 -17.29
CA THR A 56 0.03 -5.46 -16.17
C THR A 56 -0.94 -5.25 -15.00
N LYS A 57 -2.20 -4.91 -15.29
CA LYS A 57 -3.23 -4.80 -14.24
C LYS A 57 -3.54 -6.16 -13.61
N ALA A 58 -3.65 -7.22 -14.42
CA ALA A 58 -3.93 -8.57 -13.94
C ALA A 58 -2.80 -9.06 -13.03
N ALA A 59 -1.54 -8.82 -13.43
CA ALA A 59 -0.37 -9.16 -12.63
C ALA A 59 -0.37 -8.42 -11.28
N ALA A 60 -0.61 -7.11 -11.27
CA ALA A 60 -0.66 -6.32 -10.03
C ALA A 60 -1.81 -6.72 -9.11
N ILE A 61 -2.96 -7.10 -9.66
CA ILE A 61 -4.09 -7.61 -8.87
C ILE A 61 -3.76 -9.00 -8.32
N GLY A 62 -3.11 -9.86 -9.10
CA GLY A 62 -2.66 -11.18 -8.68
C GLY A 62 -1.68 -11.11 -7.50
N THR A 63 -0.66 -10.25 -7.58
CA THR A 63 0.30 -10.05 -6.48
C THR A 63 -0.36 -9.50 -5.22
N LEU A 64 -1.39 -8.67 -5.37
CA LEU A 64 -2.14 -8.12 -4.26
C LEU A 64 -3.07 -9.16 -3.59
N ILE A 65 -3.69 -10.04 -4.36
CA ILE A 65 -4.53 -11.14 -3.83
C ILE A 65 -3.65 -12.18 -3.12
N ASP A 66 -2.48 -12.48 -3.68
CA ASP A 66 -1.50 -13.38 -3.05
C ASP A 66 -1.06 -12.82 -1.69
N ALA A 67 -0.66 -11.55 -1.66
CA ALA A 67 -0.33 -10.84 -0.42
C ALA A 67 -1.52 -10.79 0.57
N ALA A 68 -2.76 -10.64 0.09
CA ALA A 68 -3.95 -10.67 0.92
C ALA A 68 -4.19 -12.05 1.55
N THR A 69 -3.88 -13.12 0.81
CA THR A 69 -4.01 -14.49 1.29
C THR A 69 -3.02 -14.74 2.42
N GLU A 70 -1.75 -14.33 2.27
CA GLU A 70 -0.76 -14.41 3.36
C GLU A 70 -1.15 -13.54 4.56
N ALA A 71 -1.68 -12.32 4.33
CA ALA A 71 -2.12 -11.42 5.39
C ALA A 71 -3.31 -11.99 6.18
N SER A 72 -4.18 -12.78 5.53
CA SER A 72 -5.34 -13.40 6.20
C SER A 72 -4.95 -14.45 7.24
N VAL A 73 -3.75 -15.03 7.11
CA VAL A 73 -3.19 -16.04 8.02
C VAL A 73 -2.01 -15.50 8.85
N TRP A 74 -1.80 -14.18 8.86
CA TRP A 74 -0.61 -13.53 9.43
C TRP A 74 -0.30 -13.95 10.88
N ASN A 75 -1.31 -14.12 11.73
CA ASN A 75 -1.10 -14.51 13.13
C ASN A 75 -0.69 -15.98 13.31
N SER A 76 -0.85 -16.81 12.28
CA SER A 76 -0.38 -18.21 12.27
C SER A 76 1.03 -18.38 11.70
N LEU A 77 1.57 -17.33 11.06
CA LEU A 77 2.91 -17.31 10.49
C LEU A 77 3.97 -17.15 11.59
N THR A 78 5.16 -17.69 11.35
CA THR A 78 6.33 -17.44 12.20
C THR A 78 6.79 -15.98 12.07
N PRO A 79 7.54 -15.41 13.05
CA PRO A 79 8.00 -14.03 12.98
C PRO A 79 8.82 -13.70 11.72
N ALA A 80 9.59 -14.66 11.20
CA ALA A 80 10.34 -14.47 9.97
C ALA A 80 9.43 -14.38 8.72
N GLU A 81 8.39 -15.23 8.67
CA GLU A 81 7.39 -15.21 7.59
C GLU A 81 6.51 -13.96 7.65
N GLN A 82 6.19 -13.45 8.85
CA GLN A 82 5.45 -12.19 9.01
C GLN A 82 6.17 -11.01 8.36
N VAL A 83 7.50 -10.91 8.50
CA VAL A 83 8.29 -9.86 7.85
C VAL A 83 8.27 -10.00 6.32
N LEU A 84 8.29 -11.23 5.80
CA LEU A 84 8.19 -11.47 4.36
C LEU A 84 6.80 -11.10 3.83
N SER A 85 5.74 -11.47 4.55
CA SER A 85 4.36 -11.12 4.22
C SER A 85 4.15 -9.59 4.21
N ASP A 86 4.68 -8.88 5.21
CA ASP A 86 4.61 -7.41 5.26
C ASP A 86 5.37 -6.76 4.08
N ARG A 87 6.49 -7.34 3.65
CA ARG A 87 7.20 -6.90 2.44
C ARG A 87 6.39 -7.19 1.17
N ALA A 88 5.76 -8.36 1.07
CA ALA A 88 4.92 -8.73 -0.08
C ALA A 88 3.75 -7.75 -0.24
N VAL A 89 3.07 -7.42 0.87
CA VAL A 89 2.03 -6.38 0.90
C VAL A 89 2.57 -5.02 0.42
N GLY A 90 3.73 -4.60 0.91
CA GLY A 90 4.37 -3.36 0.48
C GLY A 90 4.71 -3.33 -1.02
N GLN A 91 5.24 -4.44 -1.57
CA GLN A 91 5.52 -4.55 -3.00
C GLN A 91 4.25 -4.51 -3.85
N ALA A 92 3.19 -5.20 -3.43
CA ALA A 92 1.91 -5.21 -4.12
C ALA A 92 1.25 -3.81 -4.12
N ASP A 93 1.29 -3.06 -3.01
CA ASP A 93 0.80 -1.68 -2.96
C ASP A 93 1.56 -0.76 -3.92
N ILE A 94 2.90 -0.86 -3.94
CA ILE A 94 3.73 -0.09 -4.87
C ILE A 94 3.36 -0.41 -6.32
N GLN A 95 3.27 -1.69 -6.68
CA GLN A 95 2.89 -2.10 -8.04
C GLN A 95 1.52 -1.53 -8.43
N LEU A 96 0.54 -1.60 -7.53
CA LEU A 96 -0.81 -1.08 -7.76
C LEU A 96 -0.78 0.44 -7.99
N ARG A 97 -0.01 1.21 -7.20
CA ARG A 97 0.11 2.67 -7.36
C ARG A 97 0.80 3.08 -8.66
N LEU A 98 1.77 2.30 -9.11
CA LEU A 98 2.53 2.56 -10.33
C LEU A 98 1.75 2.25 -11.62
N LEU A 99 0.59 1.62 -11.52
CA LEU A 99 -0.24 1.36 -12.70
C LEU A 99 -0.66 2.65 -13.41
N PRO A 100 -0.63 2.69 -14.75
CA PRO A 100 -1.05 3.84 -15.56
C PRO A 100 -2.59 3.95 -15.62
N VAL A 101 -3.26 4.00 -14.46
CA VAL A 101 -4.72 4.11 -14.33
C VAL A 101 -5.05 5.26 -13.40
N LYS A 102 -5.93 6.18 -13.83
CA LYS A 102 -6.28 7.40 -13.08
C LYS A 102 -6.89 7.15 -11.67
N SER A 103 -7.32 5.92 -11.38
CA SER A 103 -7.87 5.51 -10.07
C SER A 103 -6.96 4.57 -9.28
N SER A 104 -5.72 4.32 -9.73
CA SER A 104 -4.76 3.43 -9.07
C SER A 104 -4.52 3.82 -7.61
N GLY A 105 -4.25 5.10 -7.34
CA GLY A 105 -4.00 5.58 -5.97
C GLY A 105 -5.19 5.40 -5.02
N ILE A 106 -6.43 5.54 -5.51
CA ILE A 106 -7.63 5.32 -4.69
C ILE A 106 -7.81 3.83 -4.42
N ALA A 107 -7.62 2.98 -5.43
CA ALA A 107 -7.64 1.53 -5.26
C ALA A 107 -6.57 1.06 -4.28
N ALA A 108 -5.36 1.63 -4.34
CA ALA A 108 -4.27 1.31 -3.42
C ALA A 108 -4.60 1.69 -1.98
N ASN A 109 -5.13 2.89 -1.74
CA ASN A 109 -5.55 3.30 -0.40
C ASN A 109 -6.69 2.43 0.14
N TRP A 110 -7.64 2.05 -0.73
CA TRP A 110 -8.72 1.15 -0.37
C TRP A 110 -8.20 -0.26 -0.03
N ALA A 111 -7.29 -0.78 -0.85
CA ALA A 111 -6.70 -2.10 -0.64
C ALA A 111 -5.84 -2.14 0.63
N ALA A 112 -5.06 -1.09 0.90
CA ALA A 112 -4.26 -0.99 2.13
C ALA A 112 -5.14 -1.06 3.39
N ASN A 113 -6.29 -0.38 3.39
CA ASN A 113 -7.26 -0.47 4.49
C ASN A 113 -7.85 -1.87 4.62
N GLN A 114 -8.23 -2.52 3.52
CA GLN A 114 -8.76 -3.89 3.57
C GLN A 114 -7.72 -4.90 4.05
N LEU A 115 -6.48 -4.78 3.60
CA LEU A 115 -5.38 -5.63 4.05
C LEU A 115 -5.09 -5.45 5.54
N ALA A 116 -5.14 -4.21 6.04
CA ALA A 116 -5.01 -3.94 7.46
C ALA A 116 -6.16 -4.59 8.26
N GLU A 117 -7.39 -4.55 7.74
CA GLU A 117 -8.55 -5.18 8.38
C GLU A 117 -8.47 -6.72 8.34
N LEU A 118 -8.05 -7.30 7.21
CA LEU A 118 -7.79 -8.74 7.08
C LEU A 118 -6.71 -9.19 8.07
N LYS A 119 -5.60 -8.44 8.17
CA LYS A 119 -4.53 -8.71 9.13
C LYS A 119 -5.04 -8.60 10.58
N ARG A 120 -5.85 -7.59 10.90
CA ARG A 120 -6.46 -7.42 12.23
C ARG A 120 -7.40 -8.58 12.59
N THR A 121 -8.23 -9.00 11.64
CA THR A 121 -9.23 -10.05 11.83
C THR A 121 -8.66 -11.46 11.76
N SER A 122 -7.47 -11.64 11.17
CA SER A 122 -6.74 -12.92 11.13
C SER A 122 -6.55 -13.54 12.53
N ALA A 123 -6.34 -12.69 13.54
CA ALA A 123 -6.14 -13.11 14.92
C ALA A 123 -7.40 -13.75 15.55
N THR A 124 -8.58 -13.38 15.08
CA THR A 124 -9.86 -13.82 15.65
C THR A 124 -10.55 -14.89 14.81
N PHE A 125 -10.39 -14.86 13.47
CA PHE A 125 -11.24 -15.61 12.56
C PHE A 125 -10.54 -16.62 11.66
N GLY A 126 -9.22 -16.82 11.75
CA GLY A 126 -8.46 -17.92 11.11
C GLY A 126 -8.96 -18.37 9.73
N TYR A 127 -9.86 -19.37 9.69
CA TYR A 127 -10.39 -19.98 8.45
C TYR A 127 -11.69 -19.34 7.91
N GLN A 128 -12.33 -18.41 8.63
CA GLN A 128 -13.56 -17.74 8.19
C GLN A 128 -13.30 -16.47 7.38
N LEU A 129 -12.05 -16.15 7.05
CA LEU A 129 -11.71 -14.98 6.23
C LEU A 129 -11.91 -15.20 4.72
N GLU A 130 -12.17 -16.44 4.28
CA GLU A 130 -12.39 -16.79 2.87
C GLU A 130 -13.45 -15.90 2.17
N PRO A 131 -14.62 -15.60 2.78
CA PRO A 131 -15.61 -14.73 2.16
C PRO A 131 -15.10 -13.29 1.98
N ALA A 132 -14.32 -12.77 2.94
CA ALA A 132 -13.75 -11.44 2.87
C ALA A 132 -12.67 -11.35 1.78
N LEU A 133 -11.86 -12.41 1.62
CA LEU A 133 -10.88 -12.53 0.54
C LEU A 133 -11.56 -12.58 -0.84
N ILE A 134 -12.67 -13.32 -0.97
CA ILE A 134 -13.45 -13.40 -2.20
C ILE A 134 -14.04 -12.02 -2.56
N GLU A 135 -14.64 -11.31 -1.59
CA GLU A 135 -15.15 -9.96 -1.83
C GLU A 135 -14.02 -8.99 -2.24
N PHE A 136 -12.88 -9.07 -1.56
CA PHE A 136 -11.70 -8.27 -1.89
C PHE A 136 -11.25 -8.49 -3.34
N ARG A 137 -11.08 -9.76 -3.74
CA ARG A 137 -10.75 -10.15 -5.11
C ARG A 137 -11.78 -9.62 -6.10
N ASP A 138 -13.06 -9.88 -5.86
CA ASP A 138 -14.11 -9.56 -6.82
C ASP A 138 -14.24 -8.05 -7.03
N ARG A 139 -14.02 -7.25 -5.98
CA ARG A 139 -13.94 -5.79 -6.07
C ARG A 139 -12.73 -5.30 -6.87
N LEU A 140 -11.58 -5.94 -6.74
CA LEU A 140 -10.40 -5.65 -7.56
C LEU A 140 -10.63 -6.01 -9.03
N ILE A 141 -11.32 -7.12 -9.31
CA ILE A 141 -11.70 -7.53 -10.66
C ILE A 141 -12.72 -6.54 -11.26
N ASP A 142 -13.73 -6.09 -10.51
CA ASP A 142 -14.66 -5.05 -10.99
C ASP A 142 -13.91 -3.74 -11.26
N TRP A 143 -12.93 -3.38 -10.42
CA TRP A 143 -12.07 -2.23 -10.66
C TRP A 143 -11.20 -2.39 -11.91
N GLN A 144 -10.63 -3.57 -12.17
CA GLN A 144 -9.86 -3.85 -13.38
C GLN A 144 -10.70 -3.61 -14.64
N ASN A 145 -11.95 -4.08 -14.62
CA ASN A 145 -12.89 -4.00 -15.73
C ASN A 145 -13.48 -2.59 -15.89
N LYS A 146 -13.82 -1.92 -14.78
CA LYS A 146 -14.55 -0.65 -14.74
C LYS A 146 -13.93 0.32 -13.71
N PRO A 147 -12.70 0.81 -13.96
CA PRO A 147 -11.94 1.59 -12.96
C PRO A 147 -12.61 2.91 -12.57
N ASN A 148 -13.38 3.52 -13.48
CA ASN A 148 -14.12 4.76 -13.21
C ASN A 148 -15.33 4.55 -12.29
N ARG A 149 -16.00 3.39 -12.40
CA ARG A 149 -17.16 3.06 -11.56
C ARG A 149 -16.68 2.62 -10.19
N ALA A 150 -15.74 1.68 -10.14
CA ALA A 150 -15.16 1.17 -8.91
C ALA A 150 -14.48 2.28 -8.09
N ARG A 151 -13.86 3.29 -8.74
CA ARG A 151 -13.34 4.48 -8.05
C ARG A 151 -14.37 5.11 -7.10
N LYS A 152 -15.64 5.23 -7.52
CA LYS A 152 -16.68 5.85 -6.69
C LYS A 152 -17.00 4.98 -5.48
N VAL A 153 -17.06 3.67 -5.68
CA VAL A 153 -17.30 2.69 -4.61
C VAL A 153 -16.16 2.72 -3.60
N PHE A 154 -14.91 2.63 -4.06
CA PHE A 154 -13.73 2.71 -3.20
C PHE A 154 -13.62 4.03 -2.45
N GLN A 155 -13.94 5.15 -3.12
CA GLN A 155 -13.97 6.44 -2.45
C GLN A 155 -15.05 6.49 -1.36
N ALA A 156 -16.26 5.98 -1.64
CA ALA A 156 -17.32 5.91 -0.66
C ALA A 156 -16.96 5.03 0.54
N ASP A 157 -16.31 3.89 0.31
CA ASP A 157 -15.81 3.01 1.38
C ASP A 157 -14.75 3.71 2.23
N LEU A 158 -13.78 4.37 1.61
CA LEU A 158 -12.74 5.15 2.29
C LEU A 158 -13.34 6.26 3.15
N ASP A 159 -14.34 6.98 2.63
CA ASP A 159 -15.00 8.05 3.36
C ASP A 159 -15.85 7.49 4.51
N ARG A 160 -16.51 6.34 4.31
CA ARG A 160 -17.21 5.61 5.38
C ARG A 160 -16.25 5.19 6.49
N TRP A 161 -15.08 4.64 6.17
CA TRP A 161 -14.09 4.23 7.18
C TRP A 161 -13.52 5.41 7.96
N LYS A 162 -13.24 6.55 7.31
CA LYS A 162 -12.82 7.78 8.00
C LYS A 162 -13.87 8.27 9.00
N LEU A 163 -15.15 8.19 8.62
CA LEU A 163 -16.24 8.54 9.52
C LEU A 163 -16.31 7.56 10.71
N GLN A 164 -16.18 6.26 10.46
CA GLN A 164 -16.18 5.24 11.51
C GLN A 164 -14.99 5.41 12.47
N SER A 165 -13.77 5.63 11.98
CA SER A 165 -12.60 5.85 12.83
C SER A 165 -12.74 7.14 13.66
N SER A 166 -13.25 8.22 13.07
CA SER A 166 -13.48 9.46 13.81
C SER A 166 -14.52 9.31 14.94
N SER A 167 -15.46 8.38 14.79
CA SER A 167 -16.46 8.09 15.82
C SER A 167 -15.90 7.21 16.94
N SER A 168 -15.06 6.22 16.63
CA SER A 168 -14.40 5.39 17.64
C SER A 168 -13.40 6.19 18.47
N ASP A 169 -12.63 7.07 17.83
CA ASP A 169 -11.64 7.91 18.54
C ASP A 169 -12.31 8.83 19.55
N LYS A 170 -13.46 9.41 19.18
CA LYS A 170 -14.29 10.22 20.09
C LYS A 170 -14.84 9.41 21.26
N ALA A 171 -15.25 8.17 21.03
CA ALA A 171 -15.75 7.30 22.09
C ALA A 171 -14.64 6.95 23.10
N VAL A 172 -13.44 6.60 22.60
CA VAL A 172 -12.28 6.28 23.43
C VAL A 172 -11.80 7.49 24.22
N LEU A 173 -11.85 8.70 23.64
CA LEU A 173 -11.57 9.94 24.37
C LEU A 173 -12.61 10.20 25.47
N ALA A 174 -13.90 10.04 25.19
CA ALA A 174 -14.95 10.21 26.19
C ALA A 174 -14.85 9.20 27.35
N GLU A 175 -14.43 7.96 27.06
CA GLU A 175 -14.21 6.93 28.08
C GLU A 175 -12.99 7.24 28.95
N GLN A 176 -11.91 7.77 28.36
CA GLN A 176 -10.77 8.28 29.12
C GLN A 176 -11.17 9.44 30.03
N ASP A 177 -11.94 10.41 29.52
CA ASP A 177 -12.43 11.55 30.32
C ASP A 177 -13.33 11.07 31.47
N ALA A 178 -14.20 10.10 31.23
CA ALA A 178 -15.06 9.51 32.26
C ALA A 178 -14.26 8.75 33.32
N TRP A 179 -13.23 8.00 32.92
CA TRP A 179 -12.33 7.30 33.83
C TRP A 179 -11.53 8.28 34.69
N VAL A 180 -11.02 9.36 34.09
CA VAL A 180 -10.35 10.44 34.83
C VAL A 180 -11.33 11.08 35.81
N ALA A 181 -12.55 11.41 35.39
CA ALA A 181 -13.57 11.98 36.28
C ALA A 181 -13.90 11.07 37.47
N GLN A 182 -13.99 9.75 37.26
CA GLN A 182 -14.18 8.76 38.34
C GLN A 182 -12.99 8.73 39.31
N GLN A 183 -11.75 8.67 38.80
CA GLN A 183 -10.54 8.71 39.62
C GLN A 183 -10.44 9.99 40.46
N HIS A 184 -10.83 11.14 39.89
CA HIS A 184 -10.91 12.39 40.63
C HIS A 184 -12.02 12.34 41.69
N HIS A 185 -13.22 11.85 41.36
CA HIS A 185 -14.31 11.71 42.32
C HIS A 185 -13.91 10.82 43.52
N ASP A 186 -13.28 9.68 43.28
CA ASP A 186 -12.85 8.76 44.35
C ASP A 186 -11.75 9.36 45.24
N LYS A 187 -10.83 10.15 44.67
CA LYS A 187 -9.75 10.82 45.44
C LYS A 187 -10.25 11.99 46.30
N TYR A 188 -11.33 12.66 45.92
CA TYR A 188 -11.87 13.83 46.64
C TYR A 188 -13.15 13.55 47.42
N THR A 189 -13.76 12.37 47.27
CA THR A 189 -14.96 11.92 48.01
C THR A 189 -14.61 10.86 49.08
N ALA A 190 -13.33 10.57 49.30
CA ALA A 190 -12.92 9.89 50.52
C ALA A 190 -13.30 10.78 51.72
N PRO A 191 -14.10 10.30 52.69
CA PRO A 191 -14.47 11.12 53.84
C PRO A 191 -13.19 11.49 54.59
N VAL A 192 -12.97 12.80 54.74
CA VAL A 192 -11.96 13.34 55.65
C VAL A 192 -12.35 12.91 57.06
N ALA A 193 -11.90 11.73 57.47
CA ALA A 193 -11.73 11.41 58.86
C ALA A 193 -10.64 12.36 59.38
N ALA A 194 -11.05 13.26 60.26
CA ALA A 194 -10.17 14.22 60.91
C ALA A 194 -8.97 13.49 61.57
N PRO A 195 -7.74 14.02 61.46
CA PRO A 195 -6.59 13.42 62.12
C PRO A 195 -6.67 13.70 63.62
N GLU A 196 -7.14 12.72 64.40
CA GLU A 196 -6.91 12.70 65.85
C GLU A 196 -5.47 12.24 66.12
N PHE A 197 -4.66 13.17 66.62
CA PHE A 197 -3.29 12.95 67.08
C PHE A 197 -3.26 11.96 68.25
N THR A 198 -2.56 10.84 68.08
CA THR A 198 -2.23 9.90 69.17
C THR A 198 -0.74 10.06 69.56
N PRO A 199 -0.40 10.25 70.85
CA PRO A 199 1.00 10.37 71.27
C PRO A 199 1.75 9.02 71.25
N LEU A 200 3.03 9.07 70.87
CA LEU A 200 3.95 7.94 70.77
C LEU A 200 4.21 7.22 72.12
N ALA A 201 4.30 5.89 72.06
CA ALA A 201 4.96 5.04 73.07
C ALA A 201 6.02 4.14 72.42
N PRO A 202 7.09 3.71 73.13
CA PRO A 202 8.28 3.09 72.52
C PRO A 202 8.42 1.55 72.70
N THR A 203 8.83 0.87 71.60
CA THR A 203 9.74 -0.33 71.49
C THR A 203 9.22 -1.70 72.04
N PRO A 204 9.47 -2.92 71.45
CA PRO A 204 10.66 -3.41 70.72
C PRO A 204 10.44 -4.25 69.42
N ALA A 205 11.57 -4.55 68.76
CA ALA A 205 11.73 -5.24 67.47
C ALA A 205 11.33 -6.74 67.47
N ARG A 206 10.84 -7.24 66.32
CA ARG A 206 10.83 -8.68 65.96
C ARG A 206 10.97 -8.90 64.45
N GLN A 207 11.72 -9.95 64.11
CA GLN A 207 12.38 -10.29 62.84
C GLN A 207 11.50 -10.60 61.62
N LEU A 208 12.12 -10.46 60.44
CA LEU A 208 11.75 -10.96 59.10
C LEU A 208 11.45 -12.48 59.05
N PRO A 209 10.64 -12.91 58.07
CA PRO A 209 11.16 -13.89 57.10
C PRO A 209 10.87 -13.52 55.64
N SER A 210 11.84 -13.85 54.80
CA SER A 210 11.84 -13.74 53.34
C SER A 210 10.92 -14.77 52.67
N THR A 211 10.13 -14.32 51.68
CA THR A 211 9.65 -15.15 50.55
C THR A 211 9.54 -14.26 49.28
N TYR A 212 10.26 -14.65 48.22
CA TYR A 212 10.37 -14.07 46.86
C TYR A 212 9.07 -14.18 46.01
N PRO A 213 8.95 -13.69 44.74
CA PRO A 213 9.48 -12.47 44.09
C PRO A 213 8.46 -11.73 43.17
N ALA A 214 8.68 -10.45 42.83
CA ALA A 214 8.39 -9.86 41.50
C ALA A 214 8.79 -8.37 41.42
N ASN A 215 9.60 -8.06 40.42
CA ASN A 215 10.10 -6.74 40.01
C ASN A 215 9.05 -5.63 39.96
N PRO A 216 9.34 -4.42 40.50
CA PRO A 216 8.99 -3.17 39.86
C PRO A 216 10.14 -2.76 38.91
N SER A 217 9.95 -2.93 37.61
CA SER A 217 10.78 -2.28 36.59
C SER A 217 10.62 -0.77 36.71
N ASN A 218 11.61 -0.13 37.34
CA ASN A 218 11.77 1.31 37.30
C ASN A 218 12.16 1.71 35.86
N PRO A 219 11.37 2.54 35.14
CA PRO A 219 11.64 2.92 33.74
C PRO A 219 12.97 3.68 33.57
N SER A 220 13.53 4.22 34.66
CA SER A 220 14.78 4.96 34.68
C SER A 220 16.00 4.08 34.41
N THR A 221 16.00 2.83 34.88
CA THR A 221 17.18 1.95 34.77
C THR A 221 17.31 1.37 33.37
N GLU A 222 16.19 1.02 32.74
CA GLU A 222 16.16 0.49 31.37
C GLU A 222 16.57 1.56 30.35
N THR A 223 16.16 2.81 30.58
CA THR A 223 16.58 3.95 29.76
C THR A 223 18.08 4.23 29.94
N GLN A 224 18.62 4.11 31.15
CA GLN A 224 20.07 4.26 31.41
C GLN A 224 20.88 3.13 30.77
N GLN A 225 20.38 1.90 30.81
CA GLN A 225 21.03 0.75 30.20
C GLN A 225 21.08 0.86 28.67
N LEU A 226 20.00 1.36 28.05
CA LEU A 226 19.97 1.64 26.61
C LEU A 226 20.92 2.76 26.20
N LEU A 227 21.09 3.79 27.03
CA LEU A 227 22.07 4.84 26.77
C LEU A 227 23.52 4.33 26.88
N ASP A 228 23.81 3.47 27.86
CA ASP A 228 25.13 2.84 28.00
C ASP A 228 25.44 1.89 26.83
N ASP A 229 24.46 1.10 26.38
CA ASP A 229 24.64 0.19 25.23
C ASP A 229 24.87 0.93 23.92
N VAL A 230 24.18 2.06 23.68
CA VAL A 230 24.41 2.90 22.49
C VAL A 230 25.81 3.52 22.52
N ASN A 231 26.26 3.99 23.69
CA ASN A 231 27.60 4.57 23.86
C ASN A 231 28.71 3.52 23.64
N ALA A 232 28.49 2.27 24.08
CA ALA A 232 29.41 1.16 23.85
C ALA A 232 29.52 0.77 22.36
N LEU A 233 28.45 0.91 21.58
CA LEU A 233 28.44 0.65 20.14
C LEU A 233 29.17 1.75 19.34
N GLU A 234 29.09 3.00 19.80
CA GLU A 234 29.76 4.14 19.16
C GLU A 234 31.29 4.06 19.33
N VAL A 235 31.78 3.64 20.49
CA VAL A 235 33.23 3.43 20.76
C VAL A 235 33.83 2.33 19.86
N ARG A 236 33.05 1.27 19.55
CA ARG A 236 33.50 0.15 18.71
C ARG A 236 33.59 0.50 17.21
N GLY A 237 32.91 1.56 16.77
CA GLY A 237 32.96 2.05 15.39
C GLY A 237 34.22 2.85 15.03
N SER A 238 35.00 3.26 16.03
CA SER A 238 36.18 4.12 15.87
C SER A 238 37.52 3.38 15.77
N GLU A 239 37.54 2.04 15.68
CA GLU A 239 38.78 1.27 15.57
C GLU A 239 39.26 1.19 14.10
N PRO A 240 40.36 1.87 13.71
CA PRO A 240 40.81 1.88 12.32
C PRO A 240 41.39 0.52 11.93
N LEU A 241 40.82 -0.07 10.87
CA LEU A 241 41.29 -1.29 10.21
C LEU A 241 42.74 -1.14 9.72
N THR A 242 43.73 -1.54 10.54
CA THR A 242 45.08 -1.87 10.08
C THR A 242 45.05 -3.19 9.32
N ARG A 243 45.25 -3.11 8.01
CA ARG A 243 45.27 -4.23 7.05
C ARG A 243 46.74 -4.65 6.79
N PRO A 244 47.13 -5.92 6.98
CA PRO A 244 48.26 -6.50 6.26
C PRO A 244 47.85 -6.97 4.86
#